data_AF-A0A520CHS4-F1
#
_entry.id   AF-A0A520CHS4-F1
#
_cell.length_a   1.000
_cell.length_b   1.000
_cell.length_c   1.000
_cell.angle_alpha   90.00
_cell.angle_beta   90.00
_cell.angle_gamma   90.00
#
_symmetry.space_group_name_H-M   'P 1'
#
loop_
_entity.id
_entity.type
_entity.pdbx_description
1 polymer ?
#
loop_
_entity_poly.entity_id
_entity_poly.type
_entity_poly.pdbx_seq_one_letter_code
_entity_poly.pdbx_strand_id
1 'polypeptide(L)'
;LNNEPEFDSAVGEHTAAGLEHAQMVVTLSPFKANLAFSDVLLPIAPFSETPGTFVNAEGRIQSFHAVVKPRGEARPAWKVLRVLANLLGLSGFDFETAQEVLAHVRGTDSVATHVSAERLSNVSTTAIAGSAPRDASATPVTASIYQLDGLTRRATSLQLTADARGAVHAATGVRPGPHPSLEEVAA
;
A
#
# COMPACT_ATOMS: atom_id res chain seq x y z
N LEU A 1 1.25 1.51 -4.61
CA LEU A 1 0.28 0.38 -4.59
C LEU A 1 -0.54 0.49 -3.32
N ASN A 2 -1.88 0.46 -3.38
CA ASN A 2 -2.77 0.50 -2.21
C ASN A 2 -2.46 1.62 -1.20
N ASN A 3 -1.93 2.73 -1.70
CA ASN A 3 -1.54 3.87 -0.90
C ASN A 3 -2.45 5.03 -1.28
N GLU A 4 -2.96 5.72 -0.28
CA GLU A 4 -3.73 6.95 -0.42
C GLU A 4 -2.89 8.07 0.22
N PRO A 5 -2.01 8.73 -0.55
CA PRO A 5 -0.98 9.62 0.00
C PRO A 5 -1.49 10.76 0.89
N GLU A 6 -2.70 11.26 0.66
CA GLU A 6 -3.34 12.27 1.51
C GLU A 6 -3.59 11.78 2.95
N PHE A 7 -3.73 10.47 3.14
CA PHE A 7 -4.02 9.83 4.43
C PHE A 7 -2.83 9.05 4.98
N ASP A 8 -1.94 8.57 4.11
CA ASP A 8 -0.85 7.66 4.48
C ASP A 8 0.51 8.37 4.57
N SER A 9 0.59 9.66 4.23
CA SER A 9 1.83 10.44 4.28
C SER A 9 1.79 11.53 5.34
N ALA A 10 2.97 11.88 5.85
CA ALA A 10 3.12 13.02 6.77
C ALA A 10 2.84 14.38 6.10
N VAL A 11 2.79 14.44 4.77
CA VAL A 11 2.48 15.65 3.99
C VAL A 11 0.98 15.91 3.95
N GLY A 12 0.16 14.86 4.15
CA GLY A 12 -1.28 14.96 4.31
C GLY A 12 -1.97 15.63 3.12
N GLU A 13 -2.82 16.62 3.38
CA GLU A 13 -3.60 17.35 2.36
C GLU A 13 -2.73 18.06 1.31
N HIS A 14 -1.46 18.35 1.61
CA HIS A 14 -0.54 18.97 0.67
C HIS A 14 0.07 17.99 -0.35
N THR A 15 -0.26 16.70 -0.25
CA THR A 15 0.34 15.69 -1.12
C THR A 15 -0.04 15.90 -2.59
N ALA A 16 -1.26 16.36 -2.88
CA ALA A 16 -1.70 16.66 -4.24
C ALA A 16 -0.76 17.68 -4.91
N ALA A 17 -0.40 18.77 -4.22
CA ALA A 17 0.52 19.79 -4.74
C ALA A 17 1.93 19.24 -5.02
N GLY A 18 2.40 18.29 -4.21
CA GLY A 18 3.68 17.61 -4.47
C GLY A 18 3.62 16.72 -5.72
N LEU A 19 2.48 16.05 -5.93
CA LEU A 19 2.25 15.16 -7.07
C LEU A 19 1.95 15.91 -8.38
N GLU A 20 1.47 17.15 -8.33
CA GLU A 20 1.29 18.02 -9.52
C GLU A 20 2.58 18.22 -10.32
N HIS A 21 3.75 18.06 -9.69
CA HIS A 21 5.04 18.13 -10.38
C HIS A 21 5.43 16.84 -11.11
N ALA A 22 4.72 15.73 -10.86
CA ALA A 22 4.94 14.50 -11.59
C ALA A 22 4.37 14.61 -13.01
N GLN A 23 5.10 14.07 -13.99
CA GLN A 23 4.63 14.05 -15.39
C GLN A 23 3.42 13.12 -15.59
N MET A 24 3.29 12.11 -14.74
CA MET A 24 2.22 11.13 -14.78
C MET A 24 2.08 10.45 -13.42
N VAL A 25 0.85 10.29 -12.96
CA VAL A 25 0.50 9.57 -11.73
C VAL A 25 -0.39 8.38 -12.06
N VAL A 26 0.15 7.18 -11.79
CA VAL A 26 -0.57 5.91 -11.96
C VAL A 26 -0.92 5.34 -10.59
N THR A 27 -2.22 5.24 -10.29
CA THR A 27 -2.71 4.63 -9.06
C THR A 27 -3.13 3.18 -9.31
N LEU A 28 -2.58 2.26 -8.53
CA LEU A 28 -3.05 0.88 -8.42
C LEU A 28 -3.73 0.70 -7.06
N SER A 29 -5.05 0.54 -7.04
CA SER A 29 -5.87 0.44 -5.82
C SER A 29 -7.08 -0.48 -5.99
N PRO A 30 -7.54 -1.20 -4.94
CA PRO A 30 -8.84 -1.89 -4.90
C PRO A 30 -10.01 -0.93 -4.64
N PHE A 31 -9.74 0.34 -4.37
CA PHE A 31 -10.74 1.36 -4.08
C PHE A 31 -10.67 2.51 -5.08
N LYS A 32 -11.79 3.23 -5.23
CA LYS A 32 -11.84 4.52 -5.93
C LYS A 32 -11.12 5.60 -5.11
N ALA A 33 -9.80 5.56 -5.13
CA ALA A 33 -8.92 6.45 -4.38
C ALA A 33 -8.07 7.31 -5.33
N ASN A 34 -7.52 8.42 -4.82
CA ASN A 34 -6.56 9.27 -5.53
C ASN A 34 -7.09 9.92 -6.83
N LEU A 35 -8.41 9.97 -7.04
CA LEU A 35 -9.02 10.46 -8.28
C LEU A 35 -8.71 11.93 -8.58
N ALA A 36 -8.41 12.72 -7.55
CA ALA A 36 -8.10 14.15 -7.71
C ALA A 36 -6.76 14.40 -8.42
N PHE A 37 -5.83 13.43 -8.39
CA PHE A 37 -4.46 13.63 -8.87
C PHE A 37 -3.89 12.43 -9.65
N SER A 38 -4.70 11.42 -9.98
CA SER A 38 -4.27 10.28 -10.79
C SER A 38 -4.67 10.46 -12.25
N ASP A 39 -3.71 10.34 -13.17
CA ASP A 39 -4.00 10.31 -14.61
C ASP A 39 -4.61 8.96 -15.03
N VAL A 40 -4.15 7.88 -14.38
CA VAL A 40 -4.63 6.53 -14.64
C VAL A 40 -4.88 5.82 -13.32
N LEU A 41 -6.09 5.26 -13.17
CA LEU A 41 -6.45 4.36 -12.08
C LEU A 41 -6.59 2.95 -12.62
N LEU A 42 -5.72 2.04 -12.17
CA LEU A 42 -5.74 0.62 -12.51
C LEU A 42 -6.32 -0.19 -11.33
N PRO A 43 -7.52 -0.78 -11.47
CA PRO A 43 -8.15 -1.52 -10.40
C PRO A 43 -7.39 -2.83 -10.12
N ILE A 44 -7.03 -3.05 -8.86
CA ILE A 44 -6.35 -4.26 -8.42
C ILE A 44 -7.11 -4.98 -7.31
N ALA A 45 -6.94 -6.29 -7.25
CA ALA A 45 -7.59 -7.12 -6.23
C ALA A 45 -6.94 -6.90 -4.84
N PRO A 46 -7.74 -6.78 -3.75
CA PRO A 46 -7.22 -6.75 -2.38
C PRO A 46 -6.63 -8.11 -1.98
N PHE A 47 -5.88 -8.15 -0.88
CA PHE A 47 -5.15 -9.36 -0.45
C PHE A 47 -6.06 -10.59 -0.23
N SER A 48 -7.34 -10.41 0.12
CA SER A 48 -8.30 -11.50 0.25
C SER A 48 -8.66 -12.18 -1.07
N GLU A 49 -8.39 -11.53 -2.21
CA GLU A 49 -8.82 -11.92 -3.56
C GLU A 49 -7.66 -12.27 -4.49
N THR A 50 -6.42 -12.06 -4.06
CA THR A 50 -5.21 -12.43 -4.79
C THR A 50 -4.34 -13.35 -3.95
N PRO A 51 -3.75 -14.43 -4.52
CA PRO A 51 -2.67 -15.13 -3.83
C PRO A 51 -1.47 -14.18 -3.67
N GLY A 52 -0.73 -14.38 -2.58
CA GLY A 52 0.40 -13.52 -2.28
C GLY A 52 1.22 -14.03 -1.10
N THR A 53 2.27 -13.28 -0.81
CA THR A 53 3.20 -13.57 0.29
C THR A 53 3.51 -12.28 1.02
N PHE A 54 3.36 -12.28 2.35
CA PHE A 54 3.82 -11.22 3.22
C PHE A 54 5.06 -11.65 3.98
N VAL A 55 5.85 -10.66 4.41
CA VAL A 55 6.95 -10.83 5.35
C VAL A 55 6.61 -10.00 6.57
N ASN A 56 6.54 -10.62 7.75
CA ASN A 56 6.22 -9.92 8.99
C ASN A 56 7.46 -9.22 9.59
N ALA A 57 7.28 -8.56 10.74
CA ALA A 57 8.34 -7.79 11.39
C ALA A 57 9.53 -8.62 11.91
N GLU A 58 9.36 -9.93 12.14
CA GLU A 58 10.47 -10.85 12.49
C GLU A 58 11.14 -11.46 11.24
N GLY A 59 10.72 -11.05 10.04
CA GLY A 59 11.26 -11.55 8.78
C GLY A 59 10.65 -12.88 8.31
N ARG A 60 9.60 -13.39 8.96
CA ARG A 60 8.93 -14.64 8.58
C ARG A 60 8.13 -14.45 7.30
N ILE A 61 8.31 -15.38 6.37
CA ILE A 61 7.62 -15.43 5.08
C ILE A 61 6.31 -16.20 5.25
N GLN A 62 5.20 -15.57 4.87
CA GLN A 62 3.84 -16.09 5.04
C GLN A 62 3.07 -16.00 3.73
N SER A 63 2.86 -17.14 3.07
CA SER A 63 2.08 -17.22 1.84
C SER A 63 0.62 -17.55 2.12
N PHE A 64 -0.28 -17.00 1.31
CA PHE A 64 -1.72 -17.20 1.42
C PHE A 64 -2.35 -17.35 0.04
N HIS A 65 -3.54 -17.94 0.04
CA HIS A 65 -4.34 -18.15 -1.16
C HIS A 65 -5.48 -17.12 -1.20
N ALA A 66 -5.94 -16.79 -2.39
CA ALA A 66 -7.17 -16.02 -2.56
C ALA A 66 -8.35 -16.81 -1.98
N VAL A 67 -9.17 -16.14 -1.18
CA VAL A 67 -10.35 -16.74 -0.54
C VAL A 67 -11.57 -16.60 -1.45
N VAL A 68 -11.65 -15.53 -2.23
CA VAL A 68 -12.71 -15.28 -3.20
C VAL A 68 -12.12 -14.77 -4.52
N LYS A 69 -12.92 -14.78 -5.59
CA LYS A 69 -12.49 -14.27 -6.89
C LYS A 69 -12.45 -12.73 -6.87
N PRO A 70 -11.52 -12.09 -7.60
CA PRO A 70 -11.52 -10.65 -7.80
C PRO A 70 -12.87 -10.12 -8.25
N ARG A 71 -13.33 -9.03 -7.65
CA ARG A 71 -14.57 -8.36 -8.07
C ARG A 71 -14.38 -7.64 -9.41
N GLY A 72 -15.43 -7.68 -10.24
CA GLY A 72 -15.51 -6.92 -11.49
C GLY A 72 -14.31 -7.11 -12.42
N GLU A 73 -13.69 -5.99 -12.79
CA GLU A 73 -12.51 -5.95 -13.66
C GLU A 73 -11.18 -5.93 -12.91
N ALA A 74 -11.21 -5.98 -11.57
CA ALA A 74 -10.00 -6.02 -10.78
C ALA A 74 -9.15 -7.25 -11.12
N ARG A 75 -7.83 -7.07 -11.09
CA ARG A 75 -6.86 -8.13 -11.34
C ARG A 75 -5.81 -8.15 -10.23
N PRO A 76 -5.18 -9.30 -9.93
CA PRO A 76 -4.00 -9.33 -9.09
C PRO A 76 -2.96 -8.29 -9.53
N ALA A 77 -2.44 -7.50 -8.59
CA ALA A 77 -1.49 -6.43 -8.88
C ALA A 77 -0.27 -6.92 -9.68
N TRP A 78 0.25 -8.10 -9.35
CA TRP A 78 1.38 -8.69 -10.06
C TRP A 78 1.07 -8.97 -11.54
N LYS A 79 -0.18 -9.36 -11.88
CA LYS A 79 -0.59 -9.58 -13.28
C LYS A 79 -0.69 -8.26 -14.04
N VAL A 80 -1.18 -7.21 -13.39
CA VAL A 80 -1.24 -5.86 -13.97
C VAL A 80 0.18 -5.37 -14.28
N LEU A 81 1.10 -5.46 -13.32
CA LEU A 81 2.50 -5.09 -13.51
C LEU A 81 3.19 -5.93 -14.59
N ARG A 82 2.90 -7.23 -14.62
CA ARG A 82 3.39 -8.15 -15.66
C ARG A 82 2.98 -7.69 -17.06
N VAL A 83 1.68 -7.44 -17.26
CA VAL A 83 1.17 -7.00 -18.58
C VAL A 83 1.73 -5.64 -18.94
N LEU A 84 1.85 -4.72 -17.97
CA LEU A 84 2.46 -3.42 -18.20
C LEU A 84 3.92 -3.54 -18.67
N ALA A 85 4.71 -4.40 -18.03
CA ALA A 85 6.08 -4.67 -18.45
C ALA A 85 6.15 -5.20 -19.88
N ASN A 86 5.25 -6.13 -20.25
CA ASN A 86 5.17 -6.66 -21.61
C ASN A 86 4.81 -5.57 -22.64
N LEU A 87 3.87 -4.68 -22.32
CA LEU A 87 3.50 -3.55 -23.19
C LEU A 87 4.65 -2.55 -23.37
N LEU A 88 5.53 -2.43 -22.37
CA LEU A 88 6.74 -1.61 -22.43
C LEU A 88 7.93 -2.33 -23.11
N GLY A 89 7.75 -3.57 -23.56
CA GLY A 89 8.80 -4.36 -24.20
C GLY A 89 9.90 -4.82 -23.24
N LEU A 90 9.62 -4.91 -21.94
CA LEU A 90 10.56 -5.38 -20.93
C LEU A 90 10.56 -6.91 -20.88
N SER A 91 11.75 -7.52 -20.90
CA SER A 91 11.94 -8.97 -20.75
C SER A 91 11.97 -9.39 -19.28
N GLY A 92 11.73 -10.69 -19.01
CA GLY A 92 11.85 -11.27 -17.66
C GLY A 92 10.58 -11.18 -16.82
N PHE A 93 9.44 -10.94 -17.46
CA PHE A 93 8.12 -10.85 -16.84
C PHE A 93 7.17 -11.96 -17.31
N ASP A 94 7.67 -13.07 -17.85
CA ASP A 94 6.85 -14.16 -18.41
C ASP A 94 6.25 -15.09 -17.33
N PHE A 95 5.94 -14.55 -16.15
CA PHE A 95 5.36 -15.30 -15.03
C PHE A 95 3.88 -15.62 -15.27
N GLU A 96 3.47 -16.85 -15.04
CA GLU A 96 2.08 -17.31 -15.17
C GLU A 96 1.41 -17.53 -13.81
N THR A 97 2.21 -17.71 -12.75
CA THR A 97 1.72 -17.94 -11.38
C THR A 97 2.38 -17.04 -10.35
N ALA A 98 1.68 -16.78 -9.23
CA ALA A 98 2.24 -16.03 -8.11
C ALA A 98 3.42 -16.78 -7.45
N GLN A 99 3.43 -18.10 -7.54
CA GLN A 99 4.49 -18.98 -7.06
C GLN A 99 5.77 -18.80 -7.88
N GLU A 100 5.68 -18.63 -9.20
CA GLU A 100 6.84 -18.30 -10.03
C GLU A 100 7.44 -16.94 -9.69
N VAL A 101 6.58 -15.93 -9.45
CA VAL A 101 7.03 -14.61 -8.97
C VAL A 101 7.75 -14.76 -7.62
N LEU A 102 7.18 -15.52 -6.69
CA LEU A 102 7.81 -15.77 -5.39
C LEU A 102 9.15 -16.52 -5.53
N ALA A 103 9.21 -17.54 -6.38
CA ALA A 103 10.43 -18.31 -6.64
C ALA A 103 11.52 -17.41 -7.22
N HIS A 104 11.16 -16.51 -8.15
CA HIS A 104 12.07 -15.53 -8.71
C HIS A 104 12.62 -14.58 -7.63
N VAL A 105 11.75 -14.06 -6.74
CA VAL A 105 12.16 -13.15 -5.64
C VAL A 105 12.99 -13.85 -4.56
N ARG A 106 12.72 -15.14 -4.29
CA ARG A 106 13.46 -15.97 -3.33
C ARG A 106 14.81 -16.45 -3.86
N GLY A 107 14.94 -16.59 -5.18
CA GLY A 107 16.12 -17.21 -5.78
C GLY A 107 16.24 -18.67 -5.37
N THR A 108 17.45 -19.11 -5.00
CA THR A 108 17.76 -20.52 -4.73
C THR A 108 17.19 -21.04 -3.40
N ASP A 109 16.76 -20.16 -2.50
CA ASP A 109 16.36 -20.54 -1.14
C ASP A 109 14.86 -20.81 -1.01
N SER A 110 14.39 -21.81 -1.74
CA SER A 110 12.97 -22.15 -1.85
C SER A 110 12.35 -22.68 -0.55
N VAL A 111 13.17 -23.13 0.41
CA VAL A 111 12.72 -23.77 1.66
C VAL A 111 12.81 -22.83 2.87
N ALA A 112 13.49 -21.69 2.75
CA ALA A 112 13.61 -20.73 3.84
C ALA A 112 12.23 -20.29 4.38
N THR A 113 12.11 -20.22 5.69
CA THR A 113 10.90 -19.72 6.38
C THR A 113 11.01 -18.24 6.74
N HIS A 114 12.23 -17.70 6.68
CA HIS A 114 12.55 -16.31 6.98
C HIS A 114 13.36 -15.71 5.83
N VAL A 115 13.26 -14.39 5.65
CA VAL A 115 14.16 -13.65 4.77
C VAL A 115 15.56 -13.64 5.38
N SER A 116 16.60 -13.74 4.55
CA SER A 116 17.98 -13.71 5.04
C SER A 116 18.30 -12.35 5.70
N ALA A 117 19.14 -12.37 6.73
CA ALA A 117 19.45 -11.17 7.52
C ALA A 117 20.08 -10.06 6.67
N GLU A 118 20.84 -10.43 5.65
CA GLU A 118 21.48 -9.50 4.71
C GLU A 118 20.45 -8.68 3.93
N ARG A 119 19.28 -9.27 3.63
CA ARG A 119 18.17 -8.60 2.94
C ARG A 119 17.27 -7.77 3.88
N LEU A 120 17.44 -7.91 5.19
CA LEU A 120 16.71 -7.15 6.21
C LEU A 120 17.55 -5.99 6.79
N SER A 121 18.82 -5.89 6.42
CA SER A 121 19.71 -4.83 6.89
C SER A 121 19.32 -3.49 6.29
N ASN A 122 19.07 -2.51 7.16
CA ASN A 122 18.84 -1.11 6.81
C ASN A 122 20.10 -0.24 7.03
N VAL A 123 21.27 -0.86 7.21
CA VAL A 123 22.54 -0.14 7.40
C VAL A 123 22.78 0.72 6.16
N SER A 124 22.90 2.03 6.38
CA SER A 124 23.23 3.00 5.34
C SER A 124 24.53 3.71 5.70
N THR A 125 25.41 3.88 4.71
CA THR A 125 26.62 4.70 4.82
C THR A 125 26.36 6.16 4.47
N THR A 126 25.13 6.50 4.08
CA THR A 126 24.72 7.88 3.80
C THR A 126 24.84 8.69 5.08
N ALA A 127 25.66 9.75 5.04
CA ALA A 127 25.72 10.71 6.13
C ALA A 127 24.32 11.27 6.38
N ILE A 128 23.81 11.10 7.60
CA ILE A 128 22.57 11.75 8.01
C ILE A 128 22.87 13.24 8.02
N ALA A 129 22.33 13.96 7.03
CA ALA A 129 22.40 15.42 6.99
C ALA A 129 21.57 15.95 8.16
N GLY A 130 22.20 16.08 9.32
CA GLY A 130 21.64 16.69 10.51
C GLY A 130 21.44 18.19 10.29
N SER A 131 20.46 18.57 9.48
CA SER A 131 19.80 19.83 9.73
C SER A 131 18.99 19.63 11.00
N ALA A 132 19.29 20.40 12.06
CA ALA A 132 18.38 20.50 13.19
C ALA A 132 16.96 20.69 12.61
N PRO A 133 15.93 19.99 13.13
CA PRO A 133 14.58 20.20 12.66
C PRO A 133 14.35 21.71 12.66
N ARG A 134 13.91 22.29 11.53
CA ARG A 134 13.60 23.73 11.48
C ARG A 134 12.62 24.13 12.60
N ASP A 135 11.91 23.13 13.13
CA ASP A 135 11.14 23.21 14.34
C ASP A 135 11.27 21.90 15.15
N ALA A 136 12.13 21.87 16.17
CA ALA A 136 12.27 20.70 17.07
C ALA A 136 11.01 20.45 17.93
N SER A 137 10.02 21.33 17.84
CA SER A 137 8.71 21.24 18.49
C SER A 137 7.60 20.68 17.59
N ALA A 138 7.90 20.29 16.34
CA ALA A 138 6.89 19.74 15.45
C ALA A 138 6.28 18.46 16.04
N THR A 139 4.96 18.45 16.22
CA THR A 139 4.26 17.28 16.77
C THR A 139 4.33 16.13 15.76
N PRO A 140 4.69 14.90 16.16
CA PRO A 140 4.69 13.76 15.27
C PRO A 140 3.32 13.56 14.63
N VAL A 141 3.33 13.23 13.34
CA VAL A 141 2.10 12.85 12.63
C VAL A 141 1.70 11.46 13.11
N THR A 142 0.48 11.35 13.64
CA THR A 142 -0.06 10.09 14.19
C THR A 142 -1.36 9.71 13.50
N ALA A 143 -1.42 8.48 13.02
CA ALA A 143 -2.65 7.88 12.50
C ALA A 143 -3.31 7.02 13.60
N SER A 144 -4.65 7.06 13.65
CA SER A 144 -5.41 6.14 14.49
C SER A 144 -5.38 4.72 13.92
N ILE A 145 -5.56 3.72 14.78
CA ILE A 145 -5.58 2.30 14.43
C ILE A 145 -6.62 1.94 13.35
N TYR A 146 -7.73 2.69 13.25
CA TYR A 146 -8.77 2.48 12.23
C TYR A 146 -8.65 3.45 11.04
N GLN A 147 -7.48 4.07 10.90
CA GLN A 147 -7.15 5.00 9.82
C GLN A 147 -5.83 4.62 9.12
N LEU A 148 -5.27 3.44 9.40
CA LEU A 148 -3.94 3.01 8.95
C LEU A 148 -3.88 2.69 7.45
N ASP A 149 -4.98 2.23 6.87
CA ASP A 149 -5.03 1.87 5.45
C ASP A 149 -6.43 2.07 4.85
N GLY A 150 -6.53 1.97 3.52
CA GLY A 150 -7.81 2.13 2.82
C GLY A 150 -8.89 1.11 3.19
N LEU A 151 -8.52 -0.08 3.69
CA LEU A 151 -9.47 -1.12 4.07
C LEU A 151 -10.14 -0.78 5.41
N THR A 152 -9.33 -0.48 6.41
CA THR A 152 -9.77 -0.10 7.76
C THR A 152 -10.54 1.20 7.74
N ARG A 153 -10.10 2.20 6.95
CA ARG A 153 -10.82 3.47 6.76
C ARG A 153 -12.24 3.27 6.24
N ARG A 154 -12.44 2.31 5.33
CA ARG A 154 -13.74 2.05 4.70
C ARG A 154 -14.58 0.98 5.40
N ALA A 155 -14.08 0.38 6.49
CA ALA A 155 -14.81 -0.65 7.22
C ALA A 155 -15.82 -0.03 8.20
N THR A 156 -17.10 0.03 7.82
CA THR A 156 -18.18 0.61 8.65
C THR A 156 -18.23 0.02 10.06
N SER A 157 -18.05 -1.29 10.21
CA SER A 157 -18.03 -1.94 11.53
C SER A 157 -16.94 -1.40 12.45
N LEU A 158 -15.76 -1.08 11.90
CA LEU A 158 -14.66 -0.48 12.65
C LEU A 158 -14.94 1.00 12.93
N GLN A 159 -15.44 1.75 11.95
CA GLN A 159 -15.73 3.18 12.09
C GLN A 159 -16.85 3.46 13.12
N LEU A 160 -17.72 2.48 13.40
CA LEU A 160 -18.78 2.61 14.41
C LEU A 160 -18.32 2.35 15.85
N THR A 161 -17.09 1.84 16.06
CA THR A 161 -16.54 1.58 17.39
C THR A 161 -16.24 2.86 18.17
N ALA A 162 -16.14 2.75 19.49
CA ALA A 162 -15.76 3.87 20.35
C ALA A 162 -14.37 4.43 20.00
N ASP A 163 -13.39 3.55 19.73
CA ASP A 163 -12.03 3.97 19.41
C ASP A 163 -11.95 4.74 18.09
N ALA A 164 -12.74 4.36 17.07
CA ALA A 164 -12.83 5.13 15.83
C ALA A 164 -13.46 6.52 16.05
N ARG A 165 -14.50 6.62 16.89
CA ARG A 165 -15.15 7.90 17.19
C ARG A 165 -14.26 8.81 18.03
N GLY A 166 -13.50 8.25 18.97
CA GLY A 166 -12.53 8.99 19.79
C GLY A 166 -11.28 9.43 19.01
N ALA A 167 -10.94 8.70 17.94
CA ALA A 167 -9.77 8.98 17.10
C ALA A 167 -9.82 10.31 16.34
N VAL A 168 -11.02 10.86 16.11
CA VAL A 168 -11.20 12.21 15.50
C VAL A 168 -10.51 13.30 16.34
N HIS A 169 -10.15 13.01 17.60
CA HIS A 169 -9.47 13.93 18.50
C HIS A 169 -7.98 13.59 18.76
N ALA A 170 -7.48 12.43 18.30
CA ALA A 170 -6.15 11.93 18.63
C ALA A 170 -5.17 11.88 17.43
N ALA A 171 -5.68 11.87 16.19
CA ALA A 171 -4.83 11.93 15.00
C ALA A 171 -4.34 13.38 14.78
N THR A 172 -3.02 13.56 14.70
CA THR A 172 -2.41 14.88 14.42
C THR A 172 -1.79 14.85 13.02
N GLY A 173 -2.15 15.80 12.17
CA GLY A 173 -1.54 15.97 10.84
C GLY A 173 -1.98 14.97 9.76
N VAL A 174 -2.90 14.05 10.07
CA VAL A 174 -3.52 13.14 9.09
C VAL A 174 -4.97 13.52 8.88
N ARG A 175 -5.40 13.61 7.62
CA ARG A 175 -6.80 13.86 7.27
C ARG A 175 -7.67 12.66 7.74
N PRO A 176 -8.83 12.88 8.38
CA PRO A 176 -9.73 11.76 8.66
C PRO A 176 -10.20 11.14 7.34
N GLY A 177 -10.18 9.81 7.26
CA GLY A 177 -10.60 9.06 6.10
C GLY A 177 -12.07 9.30 5.72
N PRO A 178 -12.45 9.04 4.46
CA PRO A 178 -13.82 9.20 4.01
C PRO A 178 -14.78 8.31 4.81
N HIS A 179 -15.95 8.85 5.19
CA HIS A 179 -17.00 8.05 5.80
C HIS A 179 -17.51 7.02 4.80
N PRO A 180 -17.66 5.74 5.18
CA PRO A 180 -18.03 4.70 4.25
C PRO A 180 -19.45 4.94 3.71
N SER A 181 -19.57 5.14 2.40
CA SER A 181 -20.85 4.99 1.72
C SER A 181 -21.09 3.51 1.42
N LEU A 182 -22.34 3.04 1.53
CA LEU A 182 -22.70 1.62 1.34
C LEU A 182 -22.36 1.08 -0.06
N GLU A 183 -22.08 1.95 -1.03
CA GLU A 183 -21.72 1.60 -2.41
C GLU A 183 -20.19 1.44 -2.64
N GLU A 184 -19.34 1.89 -1.71
CA GLU A 184 -17.88 1.88 -1.88
C GLU A 184 -17.19 0.59 -1.40
N VAL A 185 -17.97 -0.37 -0.89
CA VAL A 185 -17.44 -1.66 -0.46
C VAL A 185 -17.17 -2.53 -1.69
N ALA A 186 -15.92 -2.41 -2.16
CA ALA A 186 -15.26 -3.11 -3.26
C ALA A 186 -15.81 -2.79 -4.65
N ALA A 187 -14.93 -2.38 -5.57
CA ALA A 187 -15.18 -2.42 -7.01
C ALA A 187 -14.13 -3.35 -7.64
#